data_AF-A0A1I6MEQ8-F1
#
_entry.id   AF-A0A1I6MEQ8-F1
#
_cell.length_a   1.000
_cell.length_b   1.000
_cell.length_c   1.000
_cell.angle_alpha   90.00
_cell.angle_beta   90.00
_cell.angle_gamma   90.00
#
_symmetry.space_group_name_H-M   'P 1'
#
loop_
_entity.id
_entity.type
_entity.pdbx_description
1 polymer ?
#
loop_
_entity_poly.entity_id
_entity_poly.type
_entity_poly.pdbx_seq_one_letter_code
_entity_poly.pdbx_strand_id
1 'polypeptide(L)'
;MYETPASHPKKHHKASWIPTVATVYSVVWFEASRNNYAHYDVTFSYRVNGELETGHFTDYTSEADSYLKRGDEIEVLYNPANPCKTYYPYVHTATKRRLIACGLGFALGAVALILSLLHGKSGR
;
A
#
# COMPACT_ATOMS: atom_id res chain seq x y z
N MET A 1 -17.35 16.38 49.80
CA MET A 1 -16.70 17.40 48.93
C MET A 1 -15.26 16.96 48.75
N TYR A 2 -14.78 16.46 47.63
CA TYR A 2 -15.24 16.44 46.24
C TYR A 2 -14.93 15.06 45.62
N GLU A 3 -15.86 14.52 44.84
CA GLU A 3 -15.63 13.34 44.01
C GLU A 3 -14.71 13.75 42.84
N THR A 4 -13.63 13.00 42.64
CA THR A 4 -12.77 13.12 41.46
C THR A 4 -13.54 12.60 40.24
N PRO A 5 -13.89 13.42 39.24
CA PRO A 5 -14.47 12.87 38.03
C PRO A 5 -13.37 12.14 37.25
N ALA A 6 -13.65 10.87 36.99
CA ALA A 6 -12.83 9.98 36.18
C ALA A 6 -12.47 10.64 34.84
N SER A 7 -11.17 10.77 34.56
CA SER A 7 -10.68 11.12 33.24
C SER A 7 -10.98 9.97 32.28
N HIS A 8 -12.14 10.02 31.62
CA HIS A 8 -12.40 9.18 30.46
C HIS A 8 -11.32 9.47 29.40
N PRO A 9 -10.59 8.45 28.91
CA PRO A 9 -9.75 8.65 27.75
C PRO A 9 -10.64 9.10 26.60
N LYS A 10 -10.36 10.30 26.07
CA LYS A 10 -11.02 10.86 24.90
C LYS A 10 -11.04 9.78 23.83
N LYS A 11 -12.25 9.38 23.40
CA LYS A 11 -12.43 8.56 22.20
C LYS A 11 -11.62 9.23 21.09
N HIS A 12 -10.55 8.58 20.64
CA HIS A 12 -9.84 9.01 19.44
C HIS A 12 -10.87 9.00 18.31
N HIS A 13 -11.38 10.18 17.94
CA HIS A 13 -12.00 10.36 16.64
C HIS A 13 -10.99 9.79 15.64
N LYS A 14 -11.40 8.76 14.89
CA LYS A 14 -10.64 8.28 13.73
C LYS A 14 -10.29 9.53 12.93
N ALA A 15 -9.03 9.93 12.95
CA ALA A 15 -8.60 11.05 12.12
C ALA A 15 -8.98 10.68 10.70
N SER A 16 -9.98 11.36 10.14
CA SER A 16 -10.33 11.20 8.74
C SER A 16 -9.13 11.75 7.98
N TRP A 17 -8.34 10.84 7.44
CA TRP A 17 -7.20 11.22 6.64
C TRP A 17 -7.70 12.05 5.46
N ILE A 18 -7.05 13.19 5.22
CA ILE A 18 -7.48 14.15 4.21
C ILE A 18 -6.63 13.92 2.95
N PRO A 19 -7.26 13.77 1.77
CA PRO A 19 -6.52 13.65 0.52
C PRO A 19 -5.88 14.98 0.15
N THR A 20 -4.68 14.94 -0.39
CA THR A 20 -3.96 16.09 -0.94
C THR A 20 -3.06 15.65 -2.09
N VAL A 21 -2.73 16.60 -2.97
CA VAL A 21 -1.80 16.38 -4.06
C VAL A 21 -0.39 16.69 -3.56
N ALA A 22 0.52 15.73 -3.77
CA ALA A 22 1.93 15.85 -3.46
C ALA A 22 2.77 15.73 -4.73
N THR A 23 3.89 16.45 -4.76
CA THR A 23 4.88 16.36 -5.82
C THR A 23 6.03 15.47 -5.37
N VAL A 24 6.35 14.45 -6.15
CA VAL A 24 7.48 13.56 -5.91
C VAL A 24 8.78 14.32 -6.17
N TYR A 25 9.70 14.32 -5.20
CA TYR A 25 11.00 14.98 -5.35
C TYR A 25 12.16 14.00 -5.46
N SER A 26 12.04 12.80 -4.90
CA SER A 26 13.07 11.77 -4.92
C SER A 26 12.46 10.38 -5.04
N VAL A 27 13.08 9.52 -5.84
CA VAL A 27 12.75 8.11 -5.99
C VAL A 27 14.08 7.36 -6.03
N VAL A 28 14.31 6.52 -5.03
CA VAL A 28 15.58 5.77 -4.88
C VAL A 28 15.29 4.28 -4.82
N TRP A 29 15.95 3.51 -5.68
CA TRP A 29 15.89 2.06 -5.66
C TRP A 29 16.88 1.48 -4.64
N PHE A 30 16.42 0.56 -3.82
CA PHE A 30 17.22 -0.25 -2.94
C PHE A 30 17.14 -1.72 -3.37
N GLU A 31 18.29 -2.30 -3.71
CA GLU A 31 18.37 -3.72 -4.03
C GLU A 31 18.02 -4.59 -2.81
N ALA A 32 17.50 -5.79 -3.09
CA ALA A 32 17.25 -6.77 -2.03
C ALA A 32 18.58 -7.16 -1.38
N SER A 33 18.61 -7.17 -0.05
CA SER A 33 19.70 -7.76 0.72
C SER A 33 19.21 -9.02 1.42
N ARG A 34 20.12 -9.75 2.09
CA ARG A 34 19.84 -11.08 2.64
C ARG A 34 18.54 -11.19 3.47
N ASN A 35 18.13 -10.11 4.14
CA ASN A 35 16.93 -10.06 4.97
C ASN A 35 15.90 -9.00 4.53
N ASN A 36 16.14 -8.26 3.45
CA ASN A 36 15.27 -7.16 3.01
C ASN A 36 14.84 -7.35 1.55
N TYR A 37 13.58 -7.05 1.27
CA TYR A 37 13.07 -6.99 -0.09
C TYR A 37 13.59 -5.75 -0.80
N ALA A 38 13.79 -5.87 -2.11
CA ALA A 38 14.05 -4.72 -2.95
C ALA A 38 12.84 -3.78 -2.94
N HIS A 39 13.08 -2.47 -2.96
CA HIS A 39 12.02 -1.47 -2.86
C HIS A 39 12.46 -0.12 -3.40
N TYR A 40 11.47 0.71 -3.72
CA TYR A 40 11.64 2.13 -3.92
C TYR A 40 11.35 2.88 -2.63
N ASP A 41 12.26 3.79 -2.23
CA ASP A 41 11.90 4.86 -1.31
C ASP A 41 11.53 6.10 -2.11
N VAL A 42 10.29 6.52 -1.93
CA VAL A 42 9.71 7.68 -2.60
C VAL A 42 9.56 8.78 -1.58
N THR A 43 10.08 9.95 -1.92
CA THR A 43 9.96 11.13 -1.08
C THR A 43 9.29 12.25 -1.84
N PHE A 44 8.33 12.89 -1.20
CA PHE A 44 7.40 13.83 -1.82
C PHE A 44 7.12 15.01 -0.88
N SER A 45 6.61 16.10 -1.45
CA SER A 45 6.21 17.29 -0.70
C SER A 45 4.82 17.75 -1.10
N TYR A 46 4.07 18.30 -0.16
CA TYR A 46 2.72 18.84 -0.37
C TYR A 46 2.52 20.07 0.51
N ARG A 47 1.46 20.84 0.25
CA ARG A 47 1.14 22.02 1.05
C ARG A 47 -0.05 21.77 1.97
N VAL A 48 0.09 22.15 3.24
CA VAL A 48 -1.01 22.19 4.22
C VAL A 48 -1.06 23.59 4.79
N ASN A 49 -2.19 24.28 4.64
CA ASN A 49 -2.37 25.67 5.11
C ASN A 49 -1.28 26.65 4.63
N GLY A 50 -0.70 26.41 3.44
CA GLY A 50 0.35 27.25 2.86
C GLY A 50 1.79 26.83 3.22
N GLU A 51 1.96 25.99 4.25
CA GLU A 51 3.25 25.44 4.67
C GLU A 51 3.62 24.20 3.85
N LEU A 52 4.91 24.04 3.55
CA LEU A 52 5.42 22.89 2.81
C LEU A 52 5.72 21.75 3.78
N GLU A 53 5.03 20.64 3.60
CA GLU A 53 5.21 19.40 4.35
C GLU A 53 5.93 18.37 3.49
N THR A 54 6.69 17.49 4.14
CA THR A 54 7.43 16.41 3.48
C THR A 54 6.98 15.06 4.01
N GLY A 55 6.73 14.13 3.09
CA GLY A 55 6.40 12.74 3.41
C GLY A 55 7.31 11.77 2.68
N HIS A 56 7.34 10.54 3.17
CA HIS A 56 8.04 9.43 2.53
C HIS A 56 7.20 8.16 2.60
N PHE A 57 7.34 7.28 1.61
CA PHE A 57 6.85 5.92 1.67
C PHE A 57 7.80 4.96 0.95
N THR A 58 7.71 3.69 1.33
CA THR A 58 8.43 2.59 0.67
C THR A 58 7.47 1.77 -0.18
N ASP A 59 7.82 1.50 -1.43
CA ASP A 59 7.07 0.64 -2.34
C ASP A 59 7.87 -0.61 -2.74
N TYR A 60 7.30 -1.76 -2.44
CA TYR A 60 7.93 -3.08 -2.65
C TYR A 60 7.50 -3.64 -4.00
N THR A 61 8.16 -3.18 -5.05
CA THR A 61 7.94 -3.60 -6.45
C THR A 61 9.26 -4.05 -7.11
N SER A 62 9.26 -4.29 -8.41
CA SER A 62 10.47 -4.60 -9.19
C SER A 62 11.12 -3.31 -9.73
N GLU A 63 12.44 -3.35 -9.95
CA GLU A 63 13.18 -2.19 -10.48
C GLU A 63 12.60 -1.72 -11.83
N ALA A 64 12.26 -2.66 -12.70
CA ALA A 64 11.71 -2.41 -14.03
C ALA A 64 10.29 -1.82 -14.01
N ASP A 65 9.55 -1.94 -12.89
CA ASP A 65 8.17 -1.49 -12.74
C ASP A 65 8.05 -0.11 -12.06
N SER A 66 9.12 0.70 -12.04
CA SER A 66 9.04 2.05 -11.45
C SER A 66 8.09 2.94 -12.26
N TYR A 67 6.91 3.18 -11.69
CA TYR A 67 5.88 4.01 -12.31
C TYR A 67 5.91 5.46 -11.83
N LEU A 68 6.70 5.76 -10.79
CA LEU A 68 6.85 7.10 -10.24
C LEU A 68 8.22 7.69 -10.57
N LYS A 69 8.21 8.95 -10.97
CA LYS A 69 9.38 9.75 -11.30
C LYS A 69 9.39 11.04 -10.52
N ARG A 70 10.58 11.62 -10.36
CA ARG A 70 10.71 12.98 -9.83
C ARG A 70 9.91 13.95 -10.70
N GLY A 71 9.09 14.77 -10.05
CA GLY A 71 8.18 15.72 -10.69
C GLY A 71 6.75 15.21 -10.84
N ASP A 72 6.50 13.92 -10.63
CA ASP A 72 5.14 13.38 -10.71
C ASP A 72 4.25 13.91 -9.58
N GLU A 73 2.98 14.11 -9.88
CA GLU A 73 1.95 14.44 -8.90
C GLU A 73 1.22 13.18 -8.47
N ILE A 74 1.13 12.96 -7.16
CA ILE A 74 0.49 11.80 -6.55
C ILE A 74 -0.53 12.25 -5.50
N GLU A 75 -1.63 11.52 -5.39
CA GLU A 75 -2.57 11.72 -4.28
C GLU A 75 -2.06 10.98 -3.04
N VAL A 76 -1.93 11.71 -1.94
CA VAL A 76 -1.57 11.19 -0.61
C VAL A 76 -2.63 11.58 0.39
N LEU A 77 -2.74 10.77 1.44
CA LEU A 77 -3.64 11.00 2.55
C LEU A 77 -2.79 11.46 3.73
N TYR A 78 -3.08 12.63 4.31
CA TYR A 78 -2.37 13.13 5.50
C TYR A 78 -3.30 13.16 6.73
N ASN A 79 -2.70 13.06 7.92
CA ASN A 79 -3.44 13.22 9.16
C ASN A 79 -3.53 14.71 9.52
N PRO A 80 -4.72 15.34 9.58
CA PRO A 80 -4.82 16.76 9.91
C PRO A 80 -4.33 17.11 11.33
N ALA A 81 -4.31 16.15 12.27
CA ALA A 81 -3.78 16.36 13.61
C ALA A 81 -2.25 16.26 13.68
N ASN A 82 -1.62 15.69 12.65
CA ASN A 82 -0.17 15.61 12.51
C ASN A 82 0.15 15.54 11.01
N PRO A 83 0.27 16.69 10.33
CA PRO A 83 0.42 16.77 8.88
C PRO A 83 1.58 15.93 8.37
N CYS A 84 2.69 15.82 9.09
CA CYS A 84 3.85 15.00 8.72
C CYS A 84 3.55 13.49 8.64
N LYS A 85 2.43 13.03 9.22
CA LYS A 85 2.00 11.64 9.12
C LYS A 85 1.18 11.44 7.85
N THR A 86 1.76 10.75 6.88
CA THR A 86 1.18 10.50 5.55
C THR A 86 0.94 9.02 5.28
N TYR A 87 0.02 8.76 4.36
CA TYR A 87 -0.28 7.45 3.81
C TYR A 87 -0.46 7.56 2.29
N TYR A 88 0.22 6.72 1.55
CA TYR A 88 0.03 6.62 0.10
C TYR A 88 -0.87 5.42 -0.21
N PRO A 89 -2.09 5.62 -0.76
CA PRO A 89 -3.08 4.56 -0.89
C PRO A 89 -2.84 3.59 -2.05
N TYR A 90 -1.95 3.94 -2.99
CA TYR A 90 -1.72 3.17 -4.21
C TYR A 90 -0.45 2.32 -4.19
N VAL A 91 0.14 2.06 -3.01
CA VAL A 91 1.31 1.17 -2.89
C VAL A 91 1.01 -0.17 -3.59
N HIS A 92 1.78 -0.47 -4.63
CA HIS A 92 1.66 -1.71 -5.39
C HIS A 92 2.27 -2.86 -4.59
N THR A 93 1.56 -3.29 -3.54
CA THR A 93 1.96 -4.47 -2.78
C THR A 93 1.99 -5.70 -3.70
N ALA A 94 3.19 -6.21 -3.98
CA ALA A 94 3.43 -7.44 -4.76
C ALA A 94 2.55 -8.63 -4.33
N THR A 95 2.04 -8.60 -3.09
CA THR A 95 1.05 -9.52 -2.53
C THR A 95 -0.22 -9.67 -3.39
N LYS A 96 -0.77 -8.59 -3.96
CA LYS A 96 -2.02 -8.68 -4.75
C LYS A 96 -1.83 -9.47 -6.05
N ARG A 97 -0.71 -9.28 -6.75
CA ARG A 97 -0.40 -10.02 -8.00
C ARG A 97 -0.20 -11.51 -7.72
N ARG A 98 0.48 -11.88 -6.64
CA ARG A 98 0.69 -13.29 -6.24
C ARG A 98 -0.61 -13.99 -5.87
N LEU A 99 -1.52 -13.32 -5.15
CA LEU A 99 -2.82 -13.89 -4.79
C LEU A 99 -3.69 -14.19 -6.02
N ILE A 100 -3.71 -13.29 -7.01
CA ILE A 100 -4.44 -13.50 -8.27
C ILE A 100 -3.86 -14.69 -9.04
N ALA A 101 -2.53 -14.79 -9.13
CA ALA A 101 -1.87 -15.91 -9.79
C ALA A 101 -2.16 -17.26 -9.12
N CYS A 102 -2.12 -17.32 -7.79
CA CYS A 102 -2.48 -18.53 -7.04
C CYS A 102 -3.95 -18.94 -7.25
N GLY A 103 -4.87 -17.97 -7.28
CA GLY A 103 -6.29 -18.23 -7.56
C GLY A 103 -6.53 -18.81 -8.96
N LEU A 104 -5.87 -18.25 -9.99
CA LEU A 104 -5.97 -18.75 -11.36
C LEU A 104 -5.40 -20.17 -11.50
N GLY A 105 -4.29 -20.47 -10.85
CA GLY A 105 -3.68 -21.81 -10.85
C GLY A 105 -4.60 -22.88 -10.23
N PHE A 106 -5.24 -22.56 -9.11
CA PHE A 106 -6.21 -23.47 -8.47
C PHE A 106 -7.44 -23.71 -9.33
N ALA A 107 -7.99 -22.68 -9.95
CA ALA A 107 -9.15 -22.80 -10.83
C ALA A 107 -8.87 -23.70 -12.04
N LEU A 108 -7.72 -23.49 -12.71
CA LEU A 108 -7.31 -24.31 -13.85
C LEU A 108 -7.03 -25.77 -13.45
N GLY A 109 -6.35 -25.98 -12.32
CA GLY A 109 -6.08 -27.32 -11.79
C GLY A 109 -7.35 -28.09 -11.44
N ALA A 110 -8.33 -27.42 -10.82
CA ALA A 110 -9.62 -28.03 -10.48
C ALA A 110 -10.42 -28.40 -11.73
N VAL A 111 -10.44 -27.54 -12.76
CA VAL A 111 -11.11 -27.82 -14.04
C VAL A 111 -10.47 -29.03 -14.73
N ALA A 112 -9.14 -29.10 -14.79
CA ALA A 112 -8.44 -30.24 -15.36
C ALA A 112 -8.75 -31.54 -14.61
N LEU A 113 -8.75 -31.51 -13.27
CA LEU A 113 -9.09 -32.66 -12.43
C LEU A 113 -10.53 -33.14 -12.68
N ILE A 114 -11.51 -32.23 -12.73
CA ILE A 114 -12.91 -32.55 -13.00
C ILE A 114 -13.06 -33.19 -14.38
N LEU A 115 -12.40 -32.63 -15.41
CA LEU A 115 -12.42 -33.20 -16.76
C LEU A 115 -11.78 -34.59 -16.81
N SER A 116 -10.68 -34.83 -16.09
CA SER A 116 -10.07 -36.16 -16.00
C SER A 116 -10.96 -37.17 -15.30
N LEU A 117 -11.69 -36.77 -14.24
CA LEU A 117 -12.64 -37.63 -13.53
C LEU A 117 -13.87 -37.97 -14.38
N LEU A 118 -14.35 -37.03 -15.21
CA LEU A 118 -15.47 -37.25 -16.12
C LEU A 118 -15.08 -38.17 -17.29
N HIS A 119 -13.91 -37.96 -17.91
CA HIS A 119 -13.42 -38.82 -19.00
C HIS A 119 -12.94 -40.19 -18.51
N GLY A 120 -12.35 -40.28 -17.32
CA GLY A 120 -11.96 -41.56 -16.71
C GLY A 120 -13.13 -42.45 -16.32
N LYS A 121 -14.34 -41.88 -16.21
CA LYS A 121 -15.57 -42.62 -15.90
C LYS A 121 -16.32 -43.12 -17.14
N SER A 122 -16.00 -42.62 -18.34
CA SER A 122 -16.64 -43.05 -19.60
C SER A 122 -15.90 -44.17 -20.34
N GLY A 123 -14.75 -44.61 -19.83
CA GLY A 123 -13.88 -45.64 -20.42
C GLY A 123 -13.83 -46.97 -19.67
N ARG A 124 -14.80 -47.26 -18.79
CA ARG A 124 -15.00 -48.59 -18.19
C ARG A 124 -16.35 -49.15 -18.55
#